data_AF-E3NUQ3-F1
#
_entry.id   AF-E3NUQ3-F1
#
_cell.length_a   1.000
_cell.length_b   1.000
_cell.length_c   1.000
_cell.angle_alpha   90.00
_cell.angle_beta   90.00
_cell.angle_gamma   90.00
#
_symmetry.space_group_name_H-M   'P 1'
#
loop_
_entity.id
_entity.type
_entity.pdbx_description
1 polymer ?
#
loop_
_entity_poly.entity_id
_entity_poly.type
_entity_poly.pdbx_seq_one_letter_code
_entity_poly.pdbx_strand_id
1 'polypeptide(L)'
;CENQEDAKQLAYGGTDLRDRYKAVSMDGTLFQQSGVMSGGSADLRAKSKKWDEKVVKQLREKRDDLNEKIADLQKNRRREIEVEGERSKIASSEQRLQIWKKELKNLREMQLERLQNELEGLTAELNMLPVSQIEKSYKEMKSKEKAAASDLKKHTESMKEAKEVLDEKKETATRLETEWNEVKKLAQVAMKEFTKAEKELLRLESLLTKKQYERHSLLHSVKLGQLALPLKSGSMADVEYEEDDGGER
;
A
#
# COMPACT_ATOMS: atom_id res chain seq x y z
N CYS A 1 11.02 31.93 -127.29
CA CYS A 1 10.05 32.09 -128.41
C CYS A 1 8.66 32.26 -127.82
N GLU A 2 7.81 33.08 -128.44
CA GLU A 2 6.49 33.40 -127.89
C GLU A 2 5.59 32.17 -127.86
N ASN A 3 5.54 31.41 -128.96
CA ASN A 3 4.76 30.18 -129.06
C ASN A 3 5.64 28.91 -129.02
N GLN A 4 5.03 27.77 -128.65
CA GLN A 4 5.69 26.47 -128.70
C GLN A 4 6.09 26.08 -130.13
N GLU A 5 5.28 26.46 -131.12
CA GLU A 5 5.54 26.15 -132.53
C GLU A 5 6.80 26.86 -133.03
N ASP A 6 7.01 28.12 -132.65
CA ASP A 6 8.21 28.87 -133.00
C ASP A 6 9.47 28.25 -132.38
N ALA A 7 9.39 27.86 -131.10
CA ALA A 7 10.49 27.18 -130.42
C ALA A 7 10.78 25.81 -131.05
N LYS A 8 9.74 25.09 -131.49
CA LYS A 8 9.85 23.80 -132.16
C LYS A 8 10.49 23.93 -133.54
N GLN A 9 10.10 24.93 -134.33
CA GLN A 9 10.69 25.20 -135.64
C GLN A 9 12.17 25.57 -135.53
N LEU A 10 12.53 26.42 -134.56
CA LEU A 10 13.93 26.77 -134.28
C LEU A 10 14.76 25.56 -133.84
N ALA A 11 14.18 24.62 -133.08
CA ALA A 11 14.89 23.46 -132.57
C ALA A 11 15.01 22.28 -133.52
N TYR A 12 14.01 22.04 -134.37
CA TYR A 12 13.99 20.90 -135.28
C TYR A 12 14.30 21.27 -136.74
N GLY A 13 14.38 22.56 -137.05
CA GLY A 13 14.55 23.08 -138.41
C GLY A 13 13.19 23.28 -139.08
N GLY A 14 12.83 24.53 -139.35
CA GLY A 14 11.69 24.89 -140.19
C GLY A 14 12.06 24.86 -141.68
N THR A 15 11.07 25.00 -142.56
CA THR A 15 11.25 24.98 -144.03
C THR A 15 12.33 25.95 -144.53
N ASP A 16 12.56 27.04 -143.79
CA ASP A 16 13.46 28.13 -144.15
C ASP A 16 14.71 28.27 -143.23
N LEU A 17 14.89 27.38 -142.25
CA LEU A 17 16.05 27.44 -141.33
C LEU A 17 16.97 26.21 -141.49
N ARG A 18 18.21 26.47 -141.90
CA ARG A 18 19.26 25.44 -142.06
C ARG A 18 19.85 24.97 -140.73
N ASP A 19 19.92 25.85 -139.74
CA ASP A 19 20.57 25.59 -138.45
C ASP A 19 19.53 25.36 -137.35
N ARG A 20 19.78 24.33 -136.52
CA ARG A 20 18.93 23.98 -135.38
C ARG A 20 19.48 24.59 -134.11
N TYR A 21 18.62 25.17 -133.28
CA TYR A 21 18.99 25.82 -132.01
C TYR A 21 18.25 25.21 -130.83
N LYS A 22 18.90 25.09 -129.68
CA LYS A 22 18.18 24.80 -128.44
C LYS A 22 17.26 25.98 -128.11
N ALA A 23 15.96 25.76 -128.08
CA ALA A 23 14.98 26.82 -127.96
C ALA A 23 13.99 26.55 -126.81
N VAL A 24 13.55 27.62 -126.15
CA VAL A 24 12.58 27.57 -125.05
C VAL A 24 11.38 28.44 -125.40
N SER A 25 10.18 27.91 -125.26
CA SER A 25 8.94 28.69 -125.39
C SER A 25 8.58 29.41 -124.09
N MET A 26 7.75 30.46 -124.17
CA MET A 26 7.32 31.25 -123.01
C MET A 26 6.59 30.44 -121.93
N ASP A 27 5.99 29.31 -122.28
CA ASP A 27 5.33 28.40 -121.32
C ASP A 27 6.30 27.42 -120.62
N GLY A 28 7.61 27.61 -120.82
CA GLY A 28 8.67 26.85 -120.17
C GLY A 28 8.97 25.50 -120.82
N THR A 29 8.52 25.26 -122.05
CA THR A 29 8.87 24.04 -122.81
C THR A 29 10.23 24.22 -123.48
N LEU A 30 11.19 23.38 -123.11
CA LEU A 30 12.51 23.32 -123.72
C LEU A 30 12.53 22.30 -124.86
N PHE A 31 12.95 22.74 -126.03
CA PHE A 31 13.21 21.91 -127.20
C PHE A 31 14.72 21.82 -127.43
N GLN A 32 15.26 20.60 -127.43
CA GLN A 32 16.66 20.34 -127.76
C GLN A 32 16.80 19.96 -129.23
N GLN A 33 17.95 20.28 -129.84
CA GLN A 33 18.25 19.93 -131.24
C GLN A 33 18.16 18.41 -131.52
N SER A 34 18.29 17.58 -130.47
CA SER A 34 18.24 16.12 -130.48
C SER A 34 16.83 15.52 -130.64
N GLY A 35 15.76 16.32 -130.63
CA GLY A 35 14.38 15.80 -130.64
C GLY A 35 13.76 15.65 -129.26
N VAL A 36 14.51 15.90 -128.19
CA VAL A 36 14.02 15.82 -126.81
C VAL A 36 13.28 17.12 -126.45
N MET A 37 12.01 16.98 -126.10
CA MET A 37 11.18 18.02 -125.50
C MET A 37 11.14 17.80 -123.98
N SER A 38 11.45 18.83 -123.20
CA SER A 38 11.45 18.76 -121.74
C SER A 38 10.78 19.98 -121.15
N GLY A 39 9.85 19.79 -120.22
CA GLY A 39 9.10 20.89 -119.61
C GLY A 39 7.79 21.23 -120.33
N GLY A 40 7.28 22.42 -120.07
CA GLY A 40 5.99 22.91 -120.56
C GLY A 40 4.91 23.01 -119.49
N SER A 41 3.82 23.70 -119.82
CA SER A 41 2.74 24.05 -118.89
C SER A 41 2.13 22.84 -118.15
N ALA A 42 2.07 21.67 -118.78
CA ALA A 42 1.58 20.43 -118.17
C ALA A 42 2.56 19.85 -117.12
N ASP A 43 3.87 19.83 -117.40
CA ASP A 43 4.91 19.37 -116.47
C ASP A 43 5.07 20.36 -115.30
N LEU A 44 4.95 21.67 -115.57
CA LEU A 44 4.93 22.72 -114.56
C LEU A 44 3.71 22.56 -113.62
N ARG A 45 2.52 22.30 -114.17
CA ARG A 45 1.31 22.00 -113.37
C ARG A 45 1.49 20.74 -112.51
N ALA A 46 2.08 19.68 -113.05
CA ALA A 46 2.36 18.46 -112.29
C ALA A 46 3.37 18.69 -111.16
N LYS A 47 4.43 19.47 -111.41
CA LYS A 47 5.42 19.86 -110.37
C LYS A 47 4.82 20.78 -109.31
N SER A 48 4.01 21.77 -109.70
CA SER A 48 3.26 22.63 -108.78
C SER A 48 2.34 21.79 -107.88
N LYS A 49 1.55 20.88 -108.47
CA LYS A 49 0.65 19.99 -107.72
C LYS A 49 1.40 19.11 -106.71
N LYS A 50 2.58 18.57 -107.08
CA LYS A 50 3.43 17.80 -106.15
C LYS A 50 3.98 18.66 -105.00
N TRP A 51 4.29 19.92 -105.27
CA TRP A 51 4.68 20.88 -104.23
C TRP A 51 3.51 21.18 -103.28
N ASP A 52 2.31 21.38 -103.82
CA ASP A 52 1.09 21.55 -103.03
C ASP A 52 0.79 20.32 -102.17
N GLU A 53 0.91 19.11 -102.74
CA GLU A 53 0.77 17.85 -102.02
C GLU A 53 1.80 17.70 -100.89
N LYS A 54 3.07 18.11 -101.11
CA LYS A 54 4.12 18.08 -100.08
C LYS A 54 3.82 19.06 -98.94
N VAL A 55 3.37 20.28 -99.26
CA VAL A 55 2.98 21.28 -98.25
C VAL A 55 1.77 20.79 -97.46
N VAL A 56 0.76 20.24 -98.13
CA VAL A 56 -0.41 19.64 -97.46
C VAL A 56 0.00 18.48 -96.55
N LYS A 57 0.96 17.64 -96.97
CA LYS A 57 1.49 16.56 -96.13
C LYS A 57 2.17 17.11 -94.88
N GLN A 58 3.06 18.09 -95.02
CA GLN A 58 3.75 18.72 -93.88
C GLN A 58 2.78 19.40 -92.91
N LEU A 59 1.73 20.05 -93.43
CA LEU A 59 0.68 20.65 -92.60
C LEU A 59 -0.14 19.59 -91.85
N ARG A 60 -0.39 18.43 -92.46
CA ARG A 60 -1.05 17.28 -91.81
C ARG A 60 -0.17 16.68 -90.72
N GLU A 61 1.11 16.45 -90.99
CA GLU A 61 2.09 15.97 -90.00
C GLU A 61 2.15 16.95 -88.81
N LYS A 62 2.28 18.25 -89.07
CA LYS A 62 2.28 19.28 -88.01
C LYS A 62 0.97 19.34 -87.23
N ARG A 63 -0.18 19.15 -87.89
CA ARG A 63 -1.48 19.07 -87.22
C ARG A 63 -1.51 17.85 -86.29
N ASP A 64 -1.02 16.70 -86.75
CA ASP A 64 -1.04 15.46 -85.99
C ASP A 64 -0.09 15.55 -84.78
N ASP A 65 1.11 16.12 -84.95
CA ASP A 65 2.04 16.44 -83.86
C ASP A 65 1.43 17.39 -82.82
N LEU A 66 0.72 18.43 -83.30
CA LEU A 66 0.04 19.38 -82.40
C LEU A 66 -1.11 18.72 -81.65
N ASN A 67 -1.86 17.83 -82.30
CA ASN A 67 -2.93 17.08 -81.65
C ASN A 67 -2.38 16.12 -80.59
N GLU A 68 -1.25 15.46 -80.85
CA GLU A 68 -0.57 14.61 -79.87
C GLU A 68 -0.09 15.42 -78.66
N LYS A 69 0.55 16.58 -78.89
CA LYS A 69 0.95 17.51 -77.81
C LYS A 69 -0.24 18.00 -77.00
N ILE A 70 -1.38 18.29 -77.62
CA ILE A 70 -2.62 18.67 -76.92
C ILE A 70 -3.09 17.51 -76.03
N ALA A 71 -3.08 16.27 -76.52
CA ALA A 71 -3.48 15.10 -75.74
C ALA A 71 -2.56 14.88 -74.52
N ASP A 72 -1.24 15.04 -74.70
CA ASP A 72 -0.26 14.95 -73.62
C ASP A 72 -0.41 16.06 -72.59
N LEU A 73 -0.62 17.30 -73.01
CA LEU A 73 -0.89 18.42 -72.11
C LEU A 73 -2.17 18.19 -71.29
N GLN A 74 -3.22 17.64 -71.90
CA GLN A 74 -4.44 17.27 -71.17
C GLN A 74 -4.19 16.16 -70.14
N LYS A 75 -3.34 15.16 -70.47
CA LYS A 75 -2.95 14.10 -69.53
C LYS A 75 -2.15 14.65 -68.36
N ASN A 76 -1.20 15.56 -68.62
CA ASN A 76 -0.41 16.20 -67.58
C ASN A 76 -1.27 17.11 -66.69
N ARG A 77 -2.22 17.86 -67.26
CA ARG A 77 -3.19 18.66 -66.49
C ARG A 77 -4.02 17.81 -65.54
N ARG A 78 -4.46 16.62 -65.97
CA ARG A 78 -5.19 15.69 -65.08
C ARG A 78 -4.33 15.23 -63.90
N ARG A 79 -3.06 14.88 -64.16
CA ARG A 79 -2.10 14.50 -63.10
C ARG A 79 -1.79 15.66 -62.16
N GLU A 80 -1.69 16.87 -62.67
CA GLU A 80 -1.45 18.07 -61.86
C GLU A 80 -2.60 18.33 -60.87
N ILE A 81 -3.85 18.18 -61.31
CA ILE A 81 -5.03 18.29 -60.43
C ILE A 81 -5.00 17.20 -59.34
N GLU A 82 -4.62 15.97 -59.69
CA GLU A 82 -4.50 14.88 -58.72
C GLU A 82 -3.42 15.16 -57.68
N VAL A 83 -2.24 15.63 -58.11
CA VAL A 83 -1.14 16.03 -57.23
C VAL A 83 -1.57 17.17 -56.29
N GLU A 84 -2.29 18.17 -56.79
CA GLU A 84 -2.78 19.28 -55.97
C GLU A 84 -3.84 18.82 -54.96
N GLY A 85 -4.69 17.86 -55.36
CA GLY A 85 -5.62 17.19 -54.47
C GLY A 85 -4.93 16.44 -53.33
N GLU A 86 -3.87 15.68 -53.62
CA GLU A 86 -3.09 14.99 -52.60
C GLU A 86 -2.31 15.96 -51.70
N ARG A 87 -1.74 17.03 -52.26
CA ARG A 87 -1.09 18.10 -51.47
C ARG A 87 -2.05 18.73 -50.47
N SER A 88 -3.28 19.01 -50.90
CA SER A 88 -4.32 19.55 -50.02
C SER A 88 -4.67 18.59 -48.88
N LYS A 89 -4.75 17.27 -49.16
CA LYS A 89 -4.98 16.24 -48.13
C LYS A 89 -3.81 16.12 -47.14
N ILE A 90 -2.58 16.21 -47.63
CA ILE A 90 -1.37 16.21 -46.80
C ILE A 90 -1.39 17.41 -45.87
N ALA A 91 -1.59 18.62 -46.38
CA ALA A 91 -1.63 19.84 -45.59
C ALA A 91 -2.72 19.78 -44.49
N SER A 92 -3.91 19.29 -44.81
CA SER A 92 -4.99 19.09 -43.82
C SER A 92 -4.60 18.07 -42.74
N SER A 93 -3.90 17.00 -43.11
CA SER A 93 -3.45 15.97 -42.18
C SER A 93 -2.32 16.47 -41.28
N GLU A 94 -1.40 17.27 -41.82
CA GLU A 94 -0.34 17.93 -41.05
C GLU A 94 -0.91 18.92 -40.04
N GLN A 95 -1.90 19.72 -40.43
CA GLN A 95 -2.60 20.62 -39.50
C GLN A 95 -3.26 19.86 -38.35
N ARG A 96 -3.97 18.76 -38.64
CA ARG A 96 -4.55 17.90 -37.60
C ARG A 96 -3.46 17.36 -36.67
N LEU A 97 -2.35 16.86 -37.23
CA LEU A 97 -1.24 16.34 -36.43
C LEU A 97 -0.67 17.41 -35.47
N GLN A 98 -0.55 18.66 -35.91
CA GLN A 98 -0.08 19.75 -35.05
C GLN A 98 -1.06 20.05 -33.89
N ILE A 99 -2.36 20.04 -34.17
CA ILE A 99 -3.40 20.19 -33.13
C ILE A 99 -3.27 19.06 -32.10
N TRP A 100 -3.24 17.81 -32.55
CA TRP A 100 -3.10 16.64 -31.66
C TRP A 100 -1.81 16.68 -30.82
N LYS A 101 -0.69 17.12 -31.40
CA LYS A 101 0.57 17.30 -30.65
C LYS A 101 0.42 18.35 -29.54
N LYS A 102 -0.24 19.47 -29.82
CA LYS A 102 -0.49 20.52 -28.83
C LYS A 102 -1.43 20.04 -27.73
N GLU A 103 -2.48 19.32 -28.10
CA GLU A 103 -3.43 18.72 -27.15
C GLU A 103 -2.73 17.69 -26.26
N LEU A 104 -1.94 16.78 -26.84
CA LEU A 104 -1.18 15.79 -26.08
C LEU A 104 -0.24 16.45 -25.06
N LYS A 105 0.46 17.50 -25.48
CA LYS A 105 1.32 18.28 -24.59
C LYS A 105 0.54 18.90 -23.44
N ASN A 106 -0.60 19.55 -23.74
CA ASN A 106 -1.49 20.13 -22.75
C ASN A 106 -2.03 19.10 -21.74
N LEU A 107 -2.50 17.95 -22.24
CA LEU A 107 -3.00 16.86 -21.39
C LEU A 107 -1.92 16.32 -20.45
N ARG A 108 -0.71 16.09 -20.98
CA ARG A 108 0.41 15.53 -20.19
C ARG A 108 0.97 16.51 -19.18
N GLU A 109 1.21 17.74 -19.60
CA GLU A 109 1.92 18.72 -18.77
C GLU A 109 0.96 19.41 -17.80
N MET A 110 -0.20 19.90 -18.25
CA MET A 110 -1.06 20.69 -17.37
C MET A 110 -2.09 19.85 -16.63
N GLN A 111 -2.79 18.94 -17.32
CA GLN A 111 -3.89 18.22 -16.66
C GLN A 111 -3.38 17.09 -15.75
N LEU A 112 -2.39 16.32 -16.21
CA LEU A 112 -1.86 15.20 -15.44
C LEU A 112 -1.16 15.69 -14.17
N GLU A 113 -0.30 16.71 -14.27
CA GLU A 113 0.36 17.32 -13.12
C GLU A 113 -0.65 17.90 -12.12
N ARG A 114 -1.70 18.59 -12.60
CA ARG A 114 -2.76 19.11 -11.74
C ARG A 114 -3.49 17.99 -11.00
N LEU A 115 -3.87 16.92 -11.69
CA LEU A 115 -4.55 15.77 -11.07
C LEU A 115 -3.64 15.03 -10.07
N GLN A 116 -2.33 14.94 -10.35
CA GLN A 116 -1.36 14.39 -9.41
C GLN A 116 -1.28 15.23 -8.13
N ASN A 117 -1.18 16.56 -8.26
CA ASN A 117 -1.15 17.46 -7.12
C ASN A 117 -2.47 17.41 -6.31
N GLU A 118 -3.62 17.35 -6.99
CA GLU A 118 -4.93 17.17 -6.32
C GLU A 118 -4.98 15.84 -5.55
N LEU A 119 -4.49 14.74 -6.14
CA LEU A 119 -4.45 13.43 -5.51
C LEU A 119 -3.52 13.41 -4.29
N GLU A 120 -2.33 14.01 -4.39
CA GLU A 120 -1.38 14.13 -3.28
C GLU A 120 -1.96 14.97 -2.14
N GLY A 121 -2.62 16.09 -2.46
CA GLY A 121 -3.33 16.93 -1.50
C GLY A 121 -4.42 16.17 -0.75
N LEU A 122 -5.32 15.50 -1.47
CA LEU A 122 -6.37 14.68 -0.87
C LEU A 122 -5.82 13.52 -0.02
N THR A 123 -4.70 12.93 -0.44
CA THR A 123 -4.03 11.86 0.33
C THR A 123 -3.44 12.42 1.63
N ALA A 124 -2.84 13.61 1.59
CA ALA A 124 -2.34 14.29 2.79
C ALA A 124 -3.48 14.65 3.74
N GLU A 125 -4.59 15.19 3.24
CA GLU A 125 -5.80 15.47 4.03
C GLU A 125 -6.35 14.19 4.67
N LEU A 126 -6.44 13.09 3.92
CA LEU A 126 -6.88 11.78 4.44
C LEU A 126 -5.97 11.28 5.57
N ASN A 127 -4.66 11.47 5.47
CA ASN A 127 -3.71 11.10 6.50
C ASN A 127 -3.80 11.99 7.75
N MET A 128 -4.20 13.25 7.57
CA MET A 128 -4.43 14.20 8.66
C MET A 128 -5.81 14.01 9.32
N LEU A 129 -6.73 13.31 8.67
CA LEU A 129 -8.05 13.07 9.25
C LEU A 129 -7.91 12.32 10.59
N PRO A 130 -8.75 12.68 11.59
CA PRO A 130 -8.71 12.08 12.91
C PRO A 130 -8.86 10.55 12.89
N VAL A 131 -9.40 9.96 11.82
CA VAL A 131 -9.60 8.51 11.68
C VAL A 131 -8.31 7.72 11.93
N SER A 132 -7.17 8.14 11.38
CA SER A 132 -5.88 7.46 11.65
C SER A 132 -5.47 7.57 13.12
N GLN A 133 -5.72 8.73 13.75
CA GLN A 133 -5.43 8.94 15.17
C GLN A 133 -6.42 8.18 16.08
N ILE A 134 -7.69 8.09 15.68
CA ILE A 134 -8.76 7.34 16.33
C ILE A 134 -8.47 5.84 16.25
N GLU A 135 -7.97 5.33 15.13
CA GLU A 135 -7.58 3.91 15.03
C GLU A 135 -6.40 3.57 15.94
N LYS A 136 -5.39 4.46 16.01
CA LYS A 136 -4.27 4.30 16.94
C LYS A 136 -4.74 4.34 18.39
N SER A 137 -5.53 5.34 18.77
CA SER A 137 -6.06 5.46 20.13
C SER A 137 -6.98 4.30 20.49
N TYR A 138 -7.80 3.82 19.56
CA TYR A 138 -8.64 2.63 19.74
C TYR A 138 -7.79 1.38 19.99
N LYS A 139 -6.73 1.15 19.20
CA LYS A 139 -5.81 0.01 19.40
C LYS A 139 -5.13 0.09 20.77
N GLU A 140 -4.67 1.26 21.19
CA GLU A 140 -4.07 1.47 22.51
C GLU A 140 -5.08 1.21 23.64
N MET A 141 -6.29 1.77 23.53
CA MET A 141 -7.36 1.58 24.50
C MET A 141 -7.75 0.10 24.63
N LYS A 142 -7.88 -0.61 23.50
CA LYS A 142 -8.18 -2.05 23.49
C LYS A 142 -7.08 -2.89 24.13
N SER A 143 -5.81 -2.52 23.95
CA SER A 143 -4.69 -3.18 24.63
C SER A 143 -4.74 -2.94 26.14
N LYS A 144 -5.04 -1.71 26.58
CA LYS A 144 -5.19 -1.36 27.99
C LYS A 144 -6.37 -2.09 28.63
N GLU A 145 -7.51 -2.17 27.94
CA GLU A 145 -8.68 -2.92 28.37
C GLU A 145 -8.34 -4.40 28.59
N LYS A 146 -7.62 -5.02 27.64
CA LYS A 146 -7.20 -6.43 27.77
C LYS A 146 -6.26 -6.65 28.96
N ALA A 147 -5.33 -5.73 29.20
CA ALA A 147 -4.45 -5.79 30.37
C ALA A 147 -5.25 -5.66 31.68
N ALA A 148 -6.14 -4.66 31.77
CA ALA A 148 -7.01 -4.46 32.93
C ALA A 148 -7.92 -5.66 33.19
N ALA A 149 -8.47 -6.29 32.15
CA ALA A 149 -9.27 -7.51 32.29
C ALA A 149 -8.45 -8.70 32.82
N SER A 150 -7.20 -8.84 32.36
CA SER A 150 -6.28 -9.86 32.88
C SER A 150 -5.93 -9.62 34.35
N ASP A 151 -5.66 -8.37 34.73
CA ASP A 151 -5.31 -8.02 36.11
C ASP A 151 -6.53 -8.15 37.03
N LEU A 152 -7.72 -7.76 36.59
CA LEU A 152 -8.97 -7.99 37.30
C LEU A 152 -9.18 -9.48 37.56
N LYS A 153 -8.92 -10.34 36.57
CA LYS A 153 -9.03 -11.80 36.75
C LYS A 153 -8.08 -12.30 37.86
N LYS A 154 -6.80 -11.91 37.82
CA LYS A 154 -5.83 -12.27 38.86
C LYS A 154 -6.25 -11.77 40.25
N HIS A 155 -6.71 -10.52 40.34
CA HIS A 155 -7.19 -9.97 41.61
C HIS A 155 -8.42 -10.69 42.12
N THR A 156 -9.37 -11.07 41.26
CA THR A 156 -10.55 -11.84 41.68
C THR A 156 -10.19 -13.24 42.18
N GLU A 157 -9.17 -13.87 41.60
CA GLU A 157 -8.69 -15.19 42.00
C GLU A 157 -7.98 -15.11 43.36
N SER A 158 -7.07 -14.16 43.53
CA SER A 158 -6.41 -13.88 44.82
C SER A 158 -7.41 -13.49 45.93
N MET A 159 -8.47 -12.75 45.60
CA MET A 159 -9.54 -12.44 46.56
C MET A 159 -10.32 -13.67 47.01
N LYS A 160 -10.52 -14.66 46.12
CA LYS A 160 -11.18 -15.93 46.50
C LYS A 160 -10.29 -16.73 47.44
N GLU A 161 -9.01 -16.90 47.11
CA GLU A 161 -8.04 -17.59 47.96
C GLU A 161 -7.95 -16.94 49.34
N ALA A 162 -7.84 -15.61 49.40
CA ALA A 162 -7.79 -14.88 50.66
C ALA A 162 -9.08 -15.05 51.50
N LYS A 163 -10.24 -15.15 50.84
CA LYS A 163 -11.52 -15.40 51.52
C LYS A 163 -11.59 -16.81 52.10
N GLU A 164 -11.15 -17.83 51.36
CA GLU A 164 -11.09 -19.22 51.84
C GLU A 164 -10.20 -19.32 53.09
N VAL A 165 -9.00 -18.72 53.04
CA VAL A 165 -8.11 -18.66 54.20
C VAL A 165 -8.76 -17.92 55.39
N LEU A 166 -9.48 -16.83 55.14
CA LEU A 166 -10.18 -16.10 56.20
C LEU A 166 -11.26 -16.96 56.87
N ASP A 167 -12.03 -17.71 56.09
CA ASP A 167 -13.10 -18.57 56.59
C ASP A 167 -12.51 -19.75 57.40
N GLU A 168 -11.42 -20.36 56.93
CA GLU A 168 -10.66 -21.37 57.70
C GLU A 168 -10.14 -20.78 59.02
N LYS A 169 -9.57 -19.57 59.00
CA LYS A 169 -9.06 -18.93 60.22
C LYS A 169 -10.17 -18.64 61.21
N LYS A 170 -11.34 -18.20 60.76
CA LYS A 170 -12.51 -18.01 61.63
C LYS A 170 -12.94 -19.32 62.29
N GLU A 171 -13.00 -20.41 61.54
CA GLU A 171 -13.35 -21.72 62.08
C GLU A 171 -12.31 -22.21 63.10
N THR A 172 -11.01 -22.01 62.84
CA THR A 172 -9.98 -22.35 63.83
C THR A 172 -10.06 -21.48 65.08
N ALA A 173 -10.41 -20.19 64.95
CA ALA A 173 -10.56 -19.28 66.07
C ALA A 173 -11.75 -19.68 66.96
N THR A 174 -12.91 -20.00 66.37
CA THR A 174 -14.08 -20.46 67.13
C THR A 174 -13.79 -21.77 67.85
N ARG A 175 -13.07 -22.71 67.23
CA ARG A 175 -12.64 -23.96 67.89
C ARG A 175 -11.68 -23.71 69.06
N LEU A 176 -10.66 -22.88 68.88
CA LEU A 176 -9.73 -22.57 69.96
C LEU A 176 -10.42 -21.84 71.13
N GLU A 177 -11.43 -21.01 70.83
CA GLU A 177 -12.20 -20.32 71.85
C GLU A 177 -13.09 -21.27 72.65
N THR A 178 -13.68 -22.30 72.03
CA THR A 178 -14.42 -23.34 72.76
C THR A 178 -13.48 -24.20 73.63
N GLU A 179 -12.33 -24.61 73.09
CA GLU A 179 -11.31 -25.36 73.84
C GLU A 179 -10.79 -24.55 75.04
N TRP A 180 -10.46 -23.26 74.85
CA TRP A 180 -10.02 -22.37 75.93
C TRP A 180 -11.07 -22.25 77.03
N ASN A 181 -12.34 -22.07 76.66
CA ASN A 181 -13.42 -21.97 77.64
C ASN A 181 -13.56 -23.25 78.48
N GLU A 182 -13.35 -24.41 77.87
CA GLU A 182 -13.43 -25.69 78.58
C GLU A 182 -12.22 -25.89 79.52
N VAL A 183 -11.01 -25.63 79.04
CA VAL A 183 -9.79 -25.67 79.87
C VAL A 183 -9.89 -24.68 81.03
N LYS A 184 -10.44 -23.49 80.79
CA LYS A 184 -10.67 -22.47 81.83
C LYS A 184 -11.61 -22.97 82.92
N LYS A 185 -12.71 -23.65 82.58
CA LYS A 185 -13.62 -24.24 83.59
C LYS A 185 -12.91 -25.31 84.40
N LEU A 186 -12.16 -26.21 83.75
CA LEU A 186 -11.40 -27.26 84.43
C LEU A 186 -10.35 -26.66 85.39
N ALA A 187 -9.62 -25.63 84.95
CA ALA A 187 -8.66 -24.92 85.78
C ALA A 187 -9.33 -24.25 87.00
N GLN A 188 -10.54 -23.68 86.82
CA GLN A 188 -11.31 -23.13 87.94
C GLN A 188 -11.76 -24.19 88.95
N VAL A 189 -12.12 -25.38 88.49
CA VAL A 189 -12.46 -26.51 89.39
C VAL A 189 -11.23 -26.95 90.16
N ALA A 190 -10.11 -27.19 89.46
CA ALA A 190 -8.83 -27.56 90.08
C ALA A 190 -8.37 -26.51 91.11
N MET A 191 -8.54 -25.22 90.83
CA MET A 191 -8.19 -24.15 91.77
C MET A 191 -9.06 -24.19 93.05
N LYS A 192 -10.34 -24.52 92.93
CA LYS A 192 -11.23 -24.68 94.10
C LYS A 192 -10.85 -25.91 94.93
N GLU A 193 -10.40 -26.99 94.30
CA GLU A 193 -9.95 -28.19 95.01
C GLU A 193 -8.60 -27.94 95.70
N PHE A 194 -7.66 -27.30 95.01
CA PHE A 194 -6.38 -26.87 95.57
C PHE A 194 -6.59 -26.01 96.82
N THR A 195 -7.41 -24.95 96.73
CA THR A 195 -7.69 -24.07 97.88
C THR A 195 -8.41 -24.77 99.04
N LYS A 196 -9.18 -25.83 98.79
CA LYS A 196 -9.75 -26.68 99.86
C LYS A 196 -8.67 -27.53 100.52
N ALA A 197 -7.83 -28.19 99.72
CA ALA A 197 -6.74 -29.02 100.21
C ALA A 197 -5.74 -28.18 101.02
N GLU A 198 -5.42 -26.97 100.56
CA GLU A 198 -4.55 -26.01 101.24
C GLU A 198 -5.09 -25.61 102.62
N LYS A 199 -6.40 -25.32 102.73
CA LYS A 199 -7.03 -25.03 104.03
C LYS A 199 -7.03 -26.22 104.99
N GLU A 200 -7.23 -27.43 104.46
CA GLU A 200 -7.21 -28.64 105.28
C GLU A 200 -5.80 -28.97 105.75
N LEU A 201 -4.78 -28.78 104.90
CA LEU A 201 -3.37 -28.86 105.29
C LEU A 201 -3.08 -27.93 106.47
N LEU A 202 -3.44 -26.64 106.34
CA LEU A 202 -3.24 -25.65 107.41
C LEU A 202 -3.93 -26.06 108.72
N ARG A 203 -5.14 -26.63 108.64
CA ARG A 203 -5.89 -27.14 109.80
C ARG A 203 -5.17 -28.32 110.47
N LEU A 204 -4.69 -29.27 109.67
CA LEU A 204 -3.96 -30.45 110.15
C LEU A 204 -2.61 -30.05 110.75
N GLU A 205 -1.91 -29.10 110.15
CA GLU A 205 -0.68 -28.51 110.70
C GLU A 205 -0.94 -27.88 112.07
N SER A 206 -1.98 -27.04 112.21
CA SER A 206 -2.35 -26.46 113.51
C SER A 206 -2.69 -27.51 114.56
N LEU A 207 -3.44 -28.56 114.19
CA LEU A 207 -3.76 -29.67 115.09
C LEU A 207 -2.52 -30.46 115.50
N LEU A 208 -1.61 -30.71 114.56
CA LEU A 208 -0.34 -31.38 114.83
C LEU A 208 0.46 -30.58 115.85
N THR A 209 0.61 -29.27 115.64
CA THR A 209 1.30 -28.37 116.58
C THR A 209 0.64 -28.40 117.96
N LYS A 210 -0.69 -28.34 118.03
CA LYS A 210 -1.42 -28.44 119.31
C LYS A 210 -1.18 -29.79 120.01
N LYS A 211 -1.21 -30.91 119.28
CA LYS A 211 -0.96 -32.24 119.84
C LYS A 211 0.50 -32.42 120.27
N GLN A 212 1.44 -31.86 119.52
CA GLN A 212 2.85 -31.80 119.93
C GLN A 212 3.00 -31.05 121.24
N TYR A 213 2.34 -29.90 121.41
CA TYR A 213 2.30 -29.14 122.66
C TYR A 213 1.64 -29.90 123.81
N GLU A 214 0.44 -30.47 123.62
CA GLU A 214 -0.25 -31.29 124.63
C GLU A 214 0.61 -32.47 125.09
N ARG A 215 1.25 -33.18 124.14
CA ARG A 215 2.19 -34.27 124.44
C ARG A 215 3.38 -33.76 125.26
N HIS A 216 3.98 -32.63 124.88
CA HIS A 216 5.09 -32.02 125.61
C HIS A 216 4.70 -31.67 127.05
N SER A 217 3.54 -31.03 127.22
CA SER A 217 2.99 -30.67 128.53
C SER A 217 2.69 -31.89 129.42
N LEU A 218 2.08 -32.95 128.88
CA LEU A 218 1.80 -34.19 129.61
C LEU A 218 3.08 -34.93 130.02
N LEU A 219 4.05 -35.00 129.11
CA LEU A 219 5.35 -35.60 129.42
C LEU A 219 6.05 -34.79 130.53
N HIS A 220 5.95 -33.46 130.50
CA HIS A 220 6.47 -32.60 131.54
C HIS A 220 5.79 -32.85 132.91
N SER A 221 4.46 -32.99 132.95
CA SER A 221 3.74 -33.26 134.20
C SER A 221 4.08 -34.62 134.81
N VAL A 222 4.25 -35.66 133.99
CA VAL A 222 4.76 -36.99 134.41
C VAL A 222 6.16 -36.89 135.02
N LYS A 223 7.06 -36.13 134.38
CA LYS A 223 8.43 -35.91 134.85
C LYS A 223 8.44 -35.28 136.25
N LEU A 224 7.62 -34.26 136.48
CA LEU A 224 7.44 -33.64 137.80
C LEU A 224 6.84 -34.63 138.83
N GLY A 225 5.90 -35.47 138.41
CA GLY A 225 5.28 -36.51 139.24
C GLY A 225 6.16 -37.73 139.53
N GLN A 226 7.39 -37.79 138.98
CA GLN A 226 8.35 -38.90 139.13
C GLN A 226 7.77 -40.28 138.76
N LEU A 227 6.82 -40.32 137.83
CA LEU A 227 6.25 -41.56 137.33
C LEU A 227 7.19 -42.16 136.27
N ALA A 228 7.63 -43.40 136.47
CA ALA A 228 8.50 -44.10 135.53
C ALA A 228 7.70 -44.55 134.29
N LEU A 229 7.93 -43.88 133.16
CA LEU A 229 7.27 -44.18 131.88
C LEU A 229 8.27 -44.82 130.89
N PRO A 230 8.00 -46.03 130.37
CA PRO A 230 8.87 -46.67 129.38
C PRO A 230 8.68 -46.03 127.99
N LEU A 231 9.61 -45.16 127.60
CA LEU A 231 9.62 -44.50 126.28
C LEU A 231 10.19 -45.42 125.20
N LYS A 232 9.57 -45.43 124.01
CA LYS A 232 10.06 -46.19 122.83
C LYS A 232 11.27 -45.54 122.16
N SER A 233 11.43 -44.22 122.28
CA SER A 233 12.54 -43.44 121.74
C SER A 233 12.61 -42.07 122.43
N GLY A 234 13.83 -41.54 122.66
CA GLY A 234 14.07 -40.29 123.41
C GLY A 234 14.19 -40.51 124.92
N SER A 235 14.60 -39.47 125.66
CA SER A 235 14.73 -39.48 127.12
C SER A 235 13.79 -38.47 127.78
N MET A 236 13.36 -38.75 129.01
CA MET A 236 12.57 -37.80 129.81
C MET A 236 13.38 -36.52 130.16
N ALA A 237 14.70 -36.58 130.04
CA ALA A 237 15.58 -35.41 130.14
C ALA A 237 15.23 -34.35 129.08
N ASP A 238 14.90 -34.78 127.87
CA ASP A 238 14.69 -33.93 126.68
C ASP A 238 13.41 -33.07 126.74
N VAL A 239 12.55 -33.29 127.75
CA VAL A 239 11.33 -32.52 127.98
C VAL A 239 11.62 -31.42 129.00
N GLU A 240 12.11 -30.30 128.49
CA GLU A 240 12.36 -29.07 129.26
C GLU A 240 11.15 -28.14 129.15
N TYR A 241 10.90 -27.35 130.21
CA TYR A 241 9.87 -26.31 130.19
C TYR A 241 10.46 -25.13 129.40
N GLU A 242 10.04 -24.94 128.16
CA GLU A 242 10.24 -23.63 127.54
C GLU A 242 9.13 -22.72 128.07
N GLU A 243 9.53 -21.69 128.82
CA GLU A 243 8.63 -20.61 129.19
C GLU A 243 8.02 -20.04 127.90
N ASP A 244 6.69 -19.98 127.86
CA ASP A 244 5.95 -19.22 126.86
C ASP A 244 6.29 -17.74 127.09
N ASP A 245 7.44 -17.30 126.56
CA ASP A 245 7.75 -15.89 126.42
C ASP A 245 6.82 -15.38 125.32
N GLY A 246 5.59 -15.05 125.75
CA GLY A 246 4.60 -14.32 124.99
C GLY A 246 5.16 -12.95 124.62
N GLY A 247 6.03 -12.93 123.61
CA GLY A 247 6.52 -11.75 122.94
C GLY A 247 5.65 -11.45 121.74
N GLU A 248 4.66 -10.59 121.93
CA GLU A 248 3.98 -9.86 120.87
C GLU A 248 5.00 -9.22 119.92
N ARG A 249 4.84 -9.46 118.60
CA ARG A 249 4.77 -8.42 117.55
C ARG A 249 4.38 -8.99 116.19
#